data_AF-V5A5U2-F1
#
_entry.id   AF-V5A5U2-F1
#
_cell.length_a   1.000
_cell.length_b   1.000
_cell.length_c   1.000
_cell.angle_alpha   90.00
_cell.angle_beta   90.00
_cell.angle_gamma   90.00
#
_symmetry.space_group_name_H-M   'P 1'
#
loop_
_entity.id
_entity.type
_entity.pdbx_description
1 polymer ?
#
loop_
_entity_poly.entity_id
_entity_poly.type
_entity_poly.pdbx_seq_one_letter_code
_entity_poly.pdbx_strand_id
1 'polypeptide(L)'
;MSSESGRFRVYRVVEAVPHINLQAVETPQLYTVFQSGYDELQETVAQLQTGDLVDATVTGDPDAESEPWRLTAAEQVDQVAVDFAVDVSLPSVAVDCWDRADGNPASTVLLEDDTPVGACCVQPR
;
A
#
# COMPACT_ATOMS: atom_id res chain seq x y z
N MET A 1 -2.84 15.87 19.22
CA MET A 1 -1.84 14.77 19.17
C MET A 1 -2.46 13.45 19.61
N SER A 2 -2.56 12.49 18.70
CA SER A 2 -2.96 11.09 18.90
C SER A 2 -1.80 10.14 18.58
N SER A 3 -1.92 8.89 19.02
CA SER A 3 -0.99 7.80 18.73
C SER A 3 -1.78 6.55 18.37
N GLU A 4 -1.42 5.92 17.27
CA GLU A 4 -2.06 4.70 16.78
C GLU A 4 -1.01 3.61 16.54
N SER A 5 -1.22 2.44 17.12
CA SER A 5 -0.32 1.29 16.98
C SER A 5 -1.05 0.13 16.32
N GLY A 6 -0.35 -0.62 15.47
CA GLY A 6 -0.93 -1.78 14.80
C GLY A 6 -0.13 -2.21 13.58
N ARG A 7 -0.81 -2.95 12.70
CA ARG A 7 -0.25 -3.43 11.43
C ARG A 7 -0.61 -2.51 10.30
N PHE A 8 0.39 -2.19 9.49
CA PHE A 8 0.24 -1.32 8.35
C PHE A 8 0.87 -1.92 7.10
N ARG A 9 0.18 -1.78 5.96
CA ARG A 9 0.75 -2.03 4.64
C ARG A 9 1.40 -0.76 4.12
N VAL A 10 2.64 -0.87 3.69
CA VAL A 10 3.43 0.23 3.12
C VAL A 10 3.07 0.44 1.65
N TYR A 11 2.83 1.70 1.29
CA TYR A 11 2.70 2.16 -0.09
C TYR A 11 3.62 3.36 -0.32
N ARG A 12 4.70 3.16 -1.07
CA ARG A 12 5.48 4.24 -1.63
C ARG A 12 4.85 4.67 -2.95
N VAL A 13 4.27 5.86 -2.95
CA VAL A 13 3.92 6.54 -4.19
C VAL A 13 5.22 6.97 -4.86
N VAL A 14 5.22 7.00 -6.19
CA VAL A 14 6.32 7.40 -7.10
C VAL A 14 7.36 8.30 -6.42
N GLU A 15 8.66 8.02 -6.61
CA GLU A 15 9.81 8.66 -5.94
C GLU A 15 9.83 10.21 -5.94
N ALA A 16 8.94 10.85 -6.70
CA ALA A 16 8.78 12.29 -6.78
C ALA A 16 8.28 12.97 -5.49
N VAL A 17 7.71 12.23 -4.51
CA VAL A 17 7.27 12.82 -3.23
C VAL A 17 7.86 12.05 -2.04
N PRO A 18 8.59 12.71 -1.11
CA PRO A 18 9.33 12.05 -0.03
C PRO A 18 8.43 11.67 1.16
N HIS A 19 7.33 10.97 0.89
CA HIS A 19 6.43 10.43 1.90
C HIS A 19 6.16 8.94 1.67
N ILE A 20 5.77 8.27 2.75
CA ILE A 20 5.31 6.89 2.75
C ILE A 20 3.86 6.90 3.22
N ASN A 21 3.01 6.13 2.54
CA ASN A 21 1.65 5.91 3.00
C ASN A 21 1.56 4.57 3.73
N LEU A 22 0.93 4.57 4.89
CA LEU A 22 0.71 3.42 5.74
C LEU A 22 -0.80 3.18 5.83
N GLN A 23 -1.28 2.10 5.23
CA GLN A 23 -2.69 1.70 5.33
C GLN A 23 -2.84 0.75 6.51
N ALA A 24 -3.71 1.05 7.46
CA ALA A 24 -4.04 0.12 8.52
C ALA A 24 -4.63 -1.18 7.93
N VAL A 25 -4.27 -2.33 8.49
CA VAL A 25 -4.79 -3.62 8.00
C VAL A 25 -6.23 -3.87 8.46
N GLU A 26 -6.56 -3.42 9.68
CA GLU A 26 -7.86 -3.66 10.31
C GLU A 26 -8.92 -2.61 9.92
N THR A 27 -8.50 -1.47 9.35
CA THR A 27 -9.39 -0.35 9.01
C THR A 27 -8.99 0.27 7.67
N PRO A 28 -9.90 0.93 6.95
CA PRO A 28 -9.56 1.60 5.69
C PRO A 28 -8.77 2.90 5.89
N GLN A 29 -8.16 3.13 7.07
CA GLN A 29 -7.46 4.36 7.39
C GLN A 29 -6.07 4.41 6.75
N LEU A 30 -5.73 5.57 6.18
CA LEU A 30 -4.43 5.86 5.61
C LEU A 30 -3.70 6.90 6.47
N TYR A 31 -2.41 6.69 6.67
CA TYR A 31 -1.52 7.62 7.34
C TYR A 31 -0.37 7.97 6.41
N THR A 32 -0.19 9.25 6.12
CA THR A 32 0.96 9.75 5.37
C THR A 32 2.04 10.15 6.35
N VAL A 33 3.23 9.56 6.22
CA VAL A 33 4.40 9.86 7.06
C VAL A 33 5.56 10.36 6.22
N PHE A 34 6.46 11.14 6.83
CA PHE A 34 7.70 11.51 6.17
C PHE A 34 8.59 10.28 5.90
N GLN A 35 9.35 10.31 4.81
CA GLN A 35 10.36 9.29 4.51
C GLN A 35 11.68 9.53 5.27
N SER A 36 11.88 10.74 5.80
CA SER A 36 13.11 11.14 6.49
C SER A 36 12.84 11.99 7.73
N GLY A 37 13.89 12.28 8.52
CA GLY A 37 13.78 13.03 9.78
C GLY A 37 13.59 12.13 11.00
N TYR A 38 14.02 10.88 10.89
CA TYR A 38 14.08 9.94 12.00
C TYR A 38 15.50 9.82 12.51
N ASP A 39 15.64 9.47 13.79
CA ASP A 39 16.93 9.17 14.39
C ASP A 39 17.24 7.68 14.15
N GLU A 40 17.11 6.84 15.17
CA GLU A 40 17.39 5.39 15.11
C GLU A 40 16.49 4.64 14.10
N LEU A 41 15.30 5.17 13.80
CA LEU A 41 14.36 4.56 12.84
C LEU A 41 14.69 4.86 11.37
N GLN A 42 15.64 5.76 11.08
CA GLN A 42 15.85 6.23 9.71
C GLN A 42 16.27 5.12 8.76
N GLU A 43 17.09 4.18 9.23
CA GLU A 43 17.54 3.03 8.45
C GLU A 43 16.36 2.12 8.09
N THR A 44 15.52 1.77 9.07
CA THR A 44 14.30 0.99 8.86
C THR A 44 13.38 1.67 7.85
N VAL A 45 13.09 2.96 8.03
CA VAL A 45 12.19 3.71 7.14
C VAL A 45 12.75 3.82 5.71
N ALA A 46 14.07 3.94 5.56
CA ALA A 46 14.72 3.99 4.26
C ALA A 46 14.56 2.68 3.48
N GLN A 47 14.56 1.55 4.18
CA GLN A 47 14.45 0.20 3.61
C GLN A 47 13.01 -0.20 3.27
N LEU A 48 11.99 0.45 3.84
CA LEU A 48 10.59 0.12 3.55
C LEU A 48 10.24 0.28 2.06
N GLN A 49 9.59 -0.74 1.51
CA GLN A 49 9.13 -0.85 0.13
C GLN A 49 7.60 -0.98 0.05
N THR A 50 7.03 -0.67 -1.11
CA THR A 50 5.61 -0.94 -1.37
C THR A 50 5.34 -2.44 -1.23
N GLY A 51 4.31 -2.79 -0.46
CA GLY A 51 3.95 -4.19 -0.19
C GLY A 51 4.44 -4.72 1.15
N ASP A 52 5.38 -4.03 1.81
CA ASP A 52 5.83 -4.40 3.15
C ASP A 52 4.70 -4.31 4.15
N LEU A 53 4.64 -5.30 5.05
CA LEU A 53 3.81 -5.28 6.23
C LEU A 53 4.69 -4.91 7.42
N VAL A 54 4.28 -3.91 8.19
CA VAL A 54 5.01 -3.44 9.37
C VAL A 54 4.13 -3.46 10.61
N ASP A 55 4.70 -3.87 11.75
CA ASP A 55 4.17 -3.52 13.07
C ASP A 55 4.76 -2.14 13.43
N ALA A 56 3.89 -1.14 13.58
CA ALA A 56 4.34 0.24 13.74
C ALA A 56 3.48 1.04 14.73
N THR A 57 4.00 2.20 15.11
CA THR A 57 3.25 3.25 15.82
C THR A 57 3.40 4.57 15.08
N VAL A 58 2.29 5.21 14.79
CA VAL A 58 2.22 6.54 14.17
C VAL A 58 1.67 7.55 15.16
N THR A 59 2.22 8.76 15.16
CA THR A 59 1.74 9.88 15.98
C THR A 59 1.52 11.11 15.11
N GLY A 60 0.49 11.89 15.43
CA GLY A 60 0.08 13.04 14.62
C GLY A 60 -1.11 13.74 15.22
N ASP A 61 -1.57 14.83 14.61
CA ASP A 61 -2.78 15.52 15.05
C ASP A 61 -3.93 15.25 14.06
N PRO A 62 -4.99 14.52 14.47
CA PRO A 62 -6.07 14.17 13.55
C PRO A 62 -6.84 15.39 13.01
N ASP A 63 -6.78 16.52 13.72
CA ASP A 63 -7.41 17.78 13.32
C ASP A 63 -6.53 18.63 12.38
N ALA A 64 -5.26 18.24 12.18
CA ALA A 64 -4.30 18.96 11.33
C ALA A 64 -4.12 18.26 9.98
N GLU A 65 -5.13 18.37 9.09
CA GLU A 65 -5.17 17.66 7.80
C GLU A 65 -3.96 17.91 6.87
N SER A 66 -3.24 19.03 7.05
CA SER A 66 -2.05 19.37 6.28
C SER A 66 -0.73 18.87 6.88
N GLU A 67 -0.75 18.34 8.09
CA GLU A 67 0.44 17.87 8.80
C GLU A 67 0.58 16.34 8.67
N PRO A 68 1.69 15.86 8.08
CA PRO A 68 1.94 14.42 8.04
C PRO A 68 2.11 13.83 9.43
N TRP A 69 1.71 12.57 9.56
CA TRP A 69 2.00 11.75 10.73
C TRP A 69 3.49 11.43 10.82
N ARG A 70 3.95 10.96 11.97
CA ARG A 70 5.33 10.53 12.20
C ARG A 70 5.39 9.13 12.77
N LEU A 71 6.23 8.28 12.20
CA LEU A 71 6.57 6.98 12.79
C LEU A 71 7.38 7.17 14.07
N THR A 72 6.99 6.49 15.14
CA THR A 72 7.72 6.46 16.41
C THR A 72 8.22 5.06 16.77
N ALA A 73 7.73 4.03 16.08
CA ALA A 73 8.26 2.67 16.08
C ALA A 73 7.89 2.00 14.75
N ALA A 74 8.76 1.17 14.21
CA ALA A 74 8.49 0.36 13.02
C ALA A 74 9.36 -0.90 13.00
N GLU A 75 8.75 -2.04 12.72
CA GLU A 75 9.42 -3.30 12.46
C GLU A 75 8.75 -3.99 11.26
N GLN A 76 9.54 -4.39 10.27
CA GLN A 76 9.02 -5.15 9.12
C GLN A 76 8.75 -6.59 9.55
N VAL A 77 7.53 -7.06 9.29
CA VAL A 77 7.06 -8.40 9.72
C VAL A 77 6.83 -9.35 8.56
N ASP A 78 6.47 -8.83 7.39
CA ASP A 78 6.21 -9.62 6.18
C ASP A 78 6.30 -8.73 4.93
N GLN A 79 6.21 -9.32 3.75
CA GLN A 79 6.18 -8.62 2.47
C GLN A 79 5.30 -9.35 1.46
N VAL A 80 4.54 -8.58 0.69
CA VAL A 80 3.97 -9.06 -0.58
C VAL A 80 4.76 -8.42 -1.71
N ALA A 81 5.22 -9.22 -2.66
CA ALA A 81 5.89 -8.71 -3.84
C ALA A 81 4.92 -7.84 -4.64
N VAL A 82 5.29 -6.58 -4.85
CA VAL A 82 4.55 -5.63 -5.68
C VAL A 82 5.46 -5.18 -6.81
N ASP A 83 4.97 -5.27 -8.04
CA ASP A 83 5.67 -4.83 -9.23
C ASP A 83 4.73 -4.04 -10.12
N PHE A 84 5.29 -3.15 -10.94
CA PHE A 84 4.55 -2.28 -11.85
C PHE A 84 5.09 -2.46 -13.27
N ALA A 85 4.20 -2.83 -14.16
CA ALA A 85 4.51 -2.94 -15.58
C ALA A 85 3.66 -1.94 -16.37
N VAL A 86 4.33 -1.21 -17.26
CA VAL A 86 3.70 -0.32 -18.26
C VAL A 86 4.05 -0.82 -19.65
N ASP A 87 3.22 -0.49 -20.64
CA ASP A 87 3.43 -0.88 -22.05
C ASP A 87 3.58 -2.40 -22.27
N VAL A 88 2.93 -3.20 -21.42
CA VAL A 88 2.89 -4.66 -21.54
C VAL A 88 1.60 -5.15 -22.18
N SER A 89 1.69 -6.29 -22.86
CA SER A 89 0.50 -7.02 -23.29
C SER A 89 -0.25 -7.52 -22.06
N LEU A 90 -1.51 -7.10 -21.92
CA LEU A 90 -2.36 -7.53 -20.82
C LEU A 90 -2.66 -9.03 -20.93
N PRO A 91 -2.68 -9.76 -19.80
CA PRO A 91 -3.13 -11.16 -19.81
C PRO A 91 -4.62 -11.23 -20.19
N SER A 92 -5.03 -12.31 -20.85
CA SER A 92 -6.41 -12.46 -21.37
C SER A 92 -7.47 -12.30 -20.28
N VAL A 93 -7.20 -12.80 -19.07
CA VAL A 93 -8.10 -12.66 -17.91
C VAL A 93 -8.36 -11.20 -17.53
N ALA A 94 -7.39 -10.30 -17.73
CA ALA A 94 -7.58 -8.87 -17.51
C ALA A 94 -8.42 -8.24 -18.62
N VAL A 95 -8.24 -8.67 -19.87
CA VAL A 95 -9.07 -8.23 -21.02
C VAL A 95 -10.51 -8.67 -20.83
N ASP A 96 -10.74 -9.95 -20.51
CA ASP A 96 -12.09 -10.48 -20.25
C ASP A 96 -12.75 -9.81 -19.03
N CYS A 97 -11.96 -9.48 -18.01
CA CYS A 97 -12.47 -8.72 -16.86
C CYS A 97 -12.85 -7.30 -17.26
N TRP A 98 -12.01 -6.63 -18.05
CA TRP A 98 -12.25 -5.28 -18.57
C TRP A 98 -13.51 -5.19 -19.42
N ASP A 99 -13.68 -6.11 -20.38
CA ASP A 99 -14.84 -6.12 -21.27
C ASP A 99 -16.15 -6.36 -20.50
N ARG A 100 -16.11 -7.17 -19.44
CA ARG A 100 -17.25 -7.37 -18.53
C ARG A 100 -17.50 -6.20 -17.59
N ALA A 101 -16.50 -5.37 -17.34
CA ALA A 101 -16.55 -4.30 -16.37
C ALA A 101 -17.51 -3.17 -16.79
N ASP A 102 -17.73 -3.00 -18.10
CA ASP A 102 -18.64 -2.00 -18.69
C ASP A 102 -18.47 -0.59 -18.08
N GLY A 103 -17.22 -0.13 -18.01
CA GLY A 103 -16.86 1.17 -17.47
C GLY A 103 -16.86 1.28 -15.93
N ASN A 104 -17.17 0.21 -15.19
CA ASN A 104 -17.12 0.18 -13.73
C ASN A 104 -15.90 -0.58 -13.22
N PRO A 105 -15.43 -0.34 -11.99
CA PRO A 105 -14.43 -1.21 -11.37
C PRO A 105 -14.93 -2.66 -11.31
N ALA A 106 -14.07 -3.61 -11.68
CA ALA A 106 -14.41 -5.03 -11.66
C ALA A 106 -13.22 -5.87 -11.20
N SER A 107 -13.50 -7.09 -10.76
CA SER A 107 -12.46 -8.06 -10.40
C SER A 107 -12.85 -9.47 -10.81
N THR A 108 -11.84 -10.33 -10.93
CA THR A 108 -12.00 -11.75 -11.20
C THR A 108 -10.96 -12.54 -10.43
N VAL A 109 -11.33 -13.71 -9.92
CA VAL A 109 -10.41 -14.61 -9.23
C VAL A 109 -9.49 -15.26 -10.26
N LEU A 110 -8.19 -15.31 -9.94
CA LEU A 110 -7.20 -16.07 -10.69
C LEU A 110 -7.15 -17.48 -10.11
N LEU A 111 -7.28 -18.47 -10.98
CA LEU A 111 -7.28 -19.89 -10.62
C LEU A 111 -6.05 -20.58 -11.23
N GLU A 112 -5.44 -21.47 -10.47
CA GLU A 112 -4.47 -22.46 -10.92
C GLU A 112 -4.98 -23.84 -10.49
N ASP A 113 -5.24 -24.74 -11.45
CA ASP A 113 -5.84 -26.06 -11.18
C ASP A 113 -7.09 -25.99 -10.28
N ASP A 114 -8.05 -25.13 -10.65
CA ASP A 114 -9.28 -24.82 -9.89
C ASP A 114 -9.07 -24.24 -8.48
N THR A 115 -7.83 -23.93 -8.11
CA THR A 115 -7.46 -23.37 -6.80
C THR A 115 -7.27 -21.85 -6.92
N PRO A 116 -7.91 -21.04 -6.07
CA PRO A 116 -7.68 -19.60 -6.03
C PRO A 116 -6.24 -19.25 -5.66
N VAL A 117 -5.54 -18.54 -6.55
CA VAL A 117 -4.16 -18.07 -6.37
C VAL A 117 -4.01 -16.56 -6.35
N GLY A 118 -5.09 -15.83 -6.69
CA GLY A 118 -5.07 -14.37 -6.64
C GLY A 118 -6.34 -13.72 -7.17
N ALA A 119 -6.28 -12.42 -7.40
CA ALA A 119 -7.34 -11.65 -8.05
C ALA A 119 -6.74 -10.70 -9.08
N CYS A 120 -7.41 -10.58 -10.23
CA CYS A 120 -7.17 -9.54 -11.20
C CYS A 120 -8.27 -8.48 -11.03
N CYS A 121 -7.87 -7.25 -10.73
CA CYS A 121 -8.78 -6.11 -10.58
C CYS A 121 -8.52 -5.13 -11.71
N VAL A 122 -9.58 -4.66 -12.36
CA VAL A 122 -9.54 -3.65 -13.41
C VAL A 122 -10.33 -2.43 -12.97
N GLN A 123 -9.79 -1.26 -13.27
CA GLN A 123 -10.44 0.02 -13.00
C GLN A 123 -10.46 0.83 -14.30
N PRO A 124 -11.55 0.72 -15.08
CA PRO A 124 -11.81 1.62 -16.20
C PRO A 124 -11.80 3.09 -15.74
N ARG A 125 -11.40 3.98 -16.65
CA ARG A 125 -11.44 5.44 -16.43
C ARG A 125 -12.84 6.00 -16.61
#